data_AF-A0A358TXK3-F1
#
_entry.id   AF-A0A358TXK3-F1
#
_cell.length_a   1.000
_cell.length_b   1.000
_cell.length_c   1.000
_cell.angle_alpha   90.00
_cell.angle_beta   90.00
_cell.angle_gamma   90.00
#
_symmetry.space_group_name_H-M   'P 1'
#
loop_
_entity.id
_entity.type
_entity.pdbx_description
1 polymer ?
#
loop_
_entity_poly.entity_id
_entity_poly.type
_entity_poly.pdbx_seq_one_letter_code
_entity_poly.pdbx_strand_id
1 'polypeptide(L)'
;MNTTNSHMEVALEALRSWYESQKPSPDQEPKRYVVCAGLAITELIKDTFPLSLGDYITEKNQVRKTGGPTIKALLLRFGETREYAREGGRTTRGTRTSAEELVRRLNSLEVLSRLSNSERQDVMESLQRWLVQRVREYFERRKIEVEISLDRSGQQIVADILDAANEKGVAGAVAQHIIGAKLALRYPHMEIENHSYTTADIQLGRPGDFVVGDTVFHVTVAPMPAVVEKCDQNLRNNYRAILLVTDSKTQAAKQMAEMRGILNRIGLYAIEAFVGQNIEEMNEFGRNSLSHCWRNLLEKYNERVLAVETDRSLLIEIPANLQ
;
A
#
# COMPACT_ATOMS: atom_id res chain seq x y z
N MET A 1 -30.35 -21.61 -22.88
CA MET A 1 -29.39 -20.58 -22.41
C MET A 1 -29.17 -19.61 -23.56
N ASN A 2 -29.38 -18.30 -23.35
CA ASN A 2 -29.25 -17.28 -24.42
C ASN A 2 -27.82 -17.25 -24.99
N THR A 3 -27.67 -17.23 -26.31
CA THR A 3 -26.38 -17.18 -27.03
C THR A 3 -25.46 -16.05 -26.52
N THR A 4 -26.05 -14.89 -26.18
CA THR A 4 -25.35 -13.74 -25.60
C THR A 4 -24.68 -14.05 -24.26
N ASN A 5 -25.31 -14.87 -23.40
CA ASN A 5 -24.70 -15.28 -22.12
C ASN A 5 -23.48 -16.19 -22.34
N SER A 6 -23.51 -17.02 -23.40
CA SER A 6 -22.37 -17.88 -23.75
C SER A 6 -21.19 -17.06 -24.29
N HIS A 7 -21.45 -16.06 -25.14
CA HIS A 7 -20.39 -15.17 -25.64
C HIS A 7 -19.77 -14.31 -24.53
N MET A 8 -20.60 -13.84 -23.58
CA MET A 8 -20.12 -13.10 -22.42
C MET A 8 -19.17 -13.94 -21.56
N GLU A 9 -19.50 -15.20 -21.28
CA GLU A 9 -18.64 -16.06 -20.46
C GLU A 9 -17.28 -16.34 -21.14
N VAL A 10 -17.27 -16.55 -22.46
CA VAL A 10 -16.01 -16.72 -23.22
C VAL A 10 -15.12 -15.48 -23.11
N ALA A 11 -15.71 -14.27 -23.22
CA ALA A 11 -14.96 -13.02 -23.07
C ALA A 11 -14.48 -12.79 -21.63
N LEU A 12 -15.31 -13.14 -20.63
CA LEU A 12 -14.93 -13.06 -19.21
C LEU A 12 -13.79 -14.03 -18.90
N GLU A 13 -13.82 -15.25 -19.43
CA GLU A 13 -12.75 -16.23 -19.21
C GLU A 13 -11.42 -15.78 -19.83
N ALA A 14 -11.46 -15.20 -21.03
CA ALA A 14 -10.28 -14.60 -21.64
C ALA A 14 -9.71 -13.44 -20.79
N LEU A 15 -10.58 -12.60 -20.20
CA LEU A 15 -10.18 -11.53 -19.29
C LEU A 15 -9.60 -12.08 -17.98
N ARG A 16 -10.22 -13.11 -17.38
CA ARG A 16 -9.73 -13.75 -16.15
C ARG A 16 -8.37 -14.38 -16.37
N SER A 17 -8.21 -15.18 -17.43
CA SER A 17 -6.93 -15.78 -17.81
C SER A 17 -5.86 -14.73 -18.07
N TRP A 18 -6.22 -13.62 -18.74
CA TRP A 18 -5.31 -12.48 -18.88
C TRP A 18 -4.91 -11.93 -17.52
N TYR A 19 -5.87 -11.61 -16.65
CA TYR A 19 -5.60 -11.03 -15.34
C TYR A 19 -4.70 -11.92 -14.47
N GLU A 20 -4.96 -13.22 -14.43
CA GLU A 20 -4.13 -14.20 -13.72
C GLU A 20 -2.70 -14.25 -14.27
N SER A 21 -2.52 -14.14 -15.59
CA SER A 21 -1.18 -14.07 -16.20
C SER A 21 -0.38 -12.81 -15.82
N GLN A 22 -1.04 -11.79 -15.27
CA GLN A 22 -0.39 -10.55 -14.82
C GLN A 22 0.02 -10.60 -13.34
N LYS A 23 -0.29 -11.69 -12.62
CA LYS A 23 0.12 -11.87 -11.23
C LYS A 23 1.63 -12.13 -11.13
N PRO A 24 2.36 -11.44 -10.24
CA PRO A 24 3.78 -11.73 -10.01
C PRO A 24 4.02 -13.12 -9.40
N SER A 25 3.07 -13.59 -8.59
CA SER A 25 3.04 -14.92 -7.99
C SER A 25 1.57 -15.30 -7.65
N PRO A 26 1.26 -16.58 -7.39
CA PRO A 26 -0.11 -17.02 -7.11
C PRO A 26 -0.80 -16.28 -5.95
N ASP A 27 -0.01 -15.87 -4.94
CA ASP A 27 -0.50 -15.20 -3.73
C ASP A 27 -0.54 -13.67 -3.85
N GLN A 28 -0.11 -13.10 -4.99
CA GLN A 28 -0.05 -11.66 -5.21
C GLN A 28 -0.98 -11.21 -6.33
N GLU A 29 -1.66 -10.08 -6.12
CA GLU A 29 -2.45 -9.47 -7.19
C GLU A 29 -1.59 -8.73 -8.20
N PRO A 30 -2.11 -8.56 -9.43
CA PRO A 30 -1.50 -7.69 -10.40
C PRO A 30 -1.39 -6.26 -9.86
N LYS A 31 -0.34 -5.56 -10.30
CA LYS A 31 -0.17 -4.13 -10.01
C LYS A 31 -1.39 -3.34 -10.54
N ARG A 32 -1.76 -2.25 -9.87
CA ARG A 32 -2.94 -1.41 -10.20
C ARG A 32 -3.05 -0.97 -11.67
N TYR A 33 -1.92 -0.79 -12.35
CA TYR A 33 -1.91 -0.40 -13.77
C TYR A 33 -2.54 -1.46 -14.67
N VAL A 34 -2.57 -2.73 -14.27
CA VAL A 34 -3.18 -3.83 -15.01
C VAL A 34 -4.69 -3.62 -15.08
N VAL A 35 -5.34 -3.38 -13.94
CA VAL A 35 -6.78 -3.08 -13.92
C VAL A 35 -7.09 -1.81 -14.70
N CYS A 36 -6.24 -0.78 -14.62
CA CYS A 36 -6.40 0.44 -15.42
C CYS A 36 -6.32 0.17 -16.94
N ALA A 37 -5.38 -0.68 -17.37
CA ALA A 37 -5.29 -1.12 -18.77
C ALA A 37 -6.55 -1.89 -19.20
N GLY A 38 -7.04 -2.80 -18.36
CA GLY A 38 -8.26 -3.56 -18.60
C GLY A 38 -9.49 -2.66 -18.79
N LEU A 39 -9.68 -1.69 -17.89
CA LEU A 39 -10.77 -0.72 -17.97
C LEU A 39 -10.68 0.14 -19.24
N ALA A 40 -9.47 0.59 -19.60
CA ALA A 40 -9.25 1.39 -20.78
C ALA A 40 -9.53 0.63 -22.09
N ILE A 41 -9.02 -0.60 -22.22
CA ILE A 41 -9.18 -1.42 -23.43
C ILE A 41 -10.63 -1.84 -23.62
N THR A 42 -11.30 -2.31 -22.55
CA THR A 42 -12.72 -2.67 -22.63
C THR A 42 -13.59 -1.46 -22.99
N GLU A 43 -13.23 -0.27 -22.53
CA GLU A 43 -13.93 0.98 -22.89
C GLU A 43 -13.68 1.42 -24.34
N LEU A 44 -12.59 1.01 -24.98
CA LEU A 44 -12.35 1.26 -26.41
C LEU A 44 -13.11 0.27 -27.29
N ILE A 45 -13.17 -1.01 -26.88
CA ILE A 45 -13.86 -2.07 -27.62
C ILE A 45 -15.37 -1.82 -27.74
N LYS A 46 -15.98 -1.08 -26.81
CA LYS A 46 -17.38 -0.66 -26.93
C LYS A 46 -17.69 -0.04 -28.30
N ASP A 47 -16.80 0.83 -28.76
CA ASP A 47 -17.01 1.63 -29.98
C ASP A 47 -16.27 1.06 -31.20
N THR A 48 -15.09 0.47 -31.00
CA THR A 48 -14.21 0.00 -32.08
C THR A 48 -13.76 -1.44 -31.86
N PHE A 49 -14.03 -2.33 -32.82
CA PHE A 49 -13.54 -3.71 -32.80
C PHE A 49 -13.38 -4.26 -34.23
N PRO A 50 -12.33 -5.04 -34.52
CA PRO A 50 -11.17 -5.33 -33.67
C PRO A 50 -10.31 -4.07 -33.44
N LEU A 51 -9.55 -4.03 -32.35
CA LEU A 51 -8.64 -2.92 -32.10
C LEU A 51 -7.31 -3.12 -32.84
N SER A 52 -6.87 -2.09 -33.55
CA SER A 52 -5.52 -1.96 -34.10
C SER A 52 -4.64 -1.08 -33.19
N LEU A 53 -3.32 -1.08 -33.40
CA LEU A 53 -2.38 -0.36 -32.53
C LEU A 53 -2.73 1.13 -32.35
N GLY A 54 -3.16 1.81 -33.42
CA GLY A 54 -3.53 3.23 -33.36
C GLY A 54 -4.78 3.53 -32.54
N ASP A 55 -5.66 2.54 -32.38
CA ASP A 55 -6.93 2.68 -31.67
C ASP A 55 -6.75 2.75 -30.15
N TYR A 56 -5.66 2.17 -29.63
CA TYR A 56 -5.40 2.13 -28.19
C TYR A 56 -4.04 2.70 -27.77
N ILE A 57 -3.12 2.98 -28.69
CA ILE A 57 -1.85 3.66 -28.41
C ILE A 57 -1.85 5.07 -29.00
N THR A 58 -1.37 6.03 -28.20
CA THR A 58 -1.13 7.43 -28.62
C THR A 58 0.25 7.59 -29.28
N GLU A 59 0.48 8.68 -30.01
CA GLU A 59 1.78 9.04 -30.58
C GLU A 59 2.91 9.10 -29.54
N LYS A 60 2.59 9.46 -28.29
CA LYS A 60 3.53 9.49 -27.16
C LYS A 60 3.75 8.12 -26.52
N ASN A 61 3.36 7.05 -27.18
CA ASN A 61 3.51 5.67 -26.72
C ASN A 61 2.78 5.35 -25.40
N GLN A 62 1.67 6.03 -25.14
CA GLN A 62 0.81 5.81 -23.97
C GLN A 62 -0.49 5.11 -24.38
N VAL A 63 -1.03 4.26 -23.49
CA VAL A 63 -2.34 3.62 -23.70
C VAL A 63 -3.45 4.68 -23.54
N ARG A 64 -4.34 4.78 -24.53
CA ARG A 64 -5.50 5.69 -24.50
C ARG A 64 -6.43 5.31 -23.35
N LYS A 65 -7.22 6.28 -22.86
CA LYS A 65 -8.17 6.11 -21.74
C LYS A 65 -7.55 5.66 -20.39
N THR A 66 -6.23 5.66 -20.22
CA THR A 66 -5.54 5.37 -18.94
C THR A 66 -5.21 6.63 -18.11
N GLY A 67 -5.77 7.79 -18.44
CA GLY A 67 -5.59 8.99 -17.60
C GLY A 67 -6.34 8.87 -16.28
N GLY A 68 -5.77 9.37 -15.18
CA GLY A 68 -6.41 9.40 -13.86
C GLY A 68 -7.88 9.85 -13.86
N PRO A 69 -8.23 10.98 -14.50
CA PRO A 69 -9.63 11.43 -14.62
C PRO A 69 -10.53 10.44 -15.34
N THR A 70 -10.03 9.77 -16.38
CA THR A 70 -10.78 8.77 -17.14
C THR A 70 -11.05 7.53 -16.31
N ILE A 71 -10.02 7.00 -15.62
CA ILE A 71 -10.18 5.84 -14.75
C ILE A 71 -11.15 6.16 -13.61
N LYS A 72 -11.04 7.35 -12.99
CA LYS A 72 -11.97 7.79 -11.96
C LYS A 72 -13.42 7.83 -12.47
N ALA A 73 -13.66 8.35 -13.67
CA ALA A 73 -14.99 8.36 -14.27
C ALA A 73 -15.53 6.96 -14.55
N LEU A 74 -14.69 6.03 -15.02
CA LEU A 74 -15.07 4.65 -15.25
C LEU A 74 -15.45 3.93 -13.95
N LEU A 75 -14.65 4.08 -12.89
CA LEU A 75 -14.95 3.50 -11.58
C LEU A 75 -16.26 4.04 -11.00
N LEU A 76 -16.46 5.36 -11.12
CA LEU A 76 -17.68 6.03 -10.65
C LEU A 76 -18.94 5.50 -11.34
N ARG A 77 -18.86 5.16 -12.63
CA ARG A 77 -19.98 4.55 -13.39
C ARG A 77 -20.45 3.24 -12.78
N PHE A 78 -19.58 2.53 -12.05
CA PHE A 78 -19.90 1.29 -11.34
C PHE A 78 -20.01 1.49 -9.82
N GLY A 79 -20.19 2.73 -9.35
CA GLY A 79 -20.39 3.06 -7.94
C GLY A 79 -19.14 3.02 -7.06
N GLU A 80 -17.94 2.88 -7.64
CA GLU A 80 -16.69 2.97 -6.89
C GLU A 80 -16.19 4.42 -6.86
N THR A 81 -16.22 5.04 -5.68
CA THR A 81 -15.91 6.46 -5.49
C THR A 81 -14.50 6.70 -4.95
N ARG A 82 -13.82 5.66 -4.46
CA ARG A 82 -12.48 5.75 -3.87
C ARG A 82 -11.42 5.95 -4.95
N GLU A 83 -10.36 6.68 -4.62
CA GLU A 83 -9.24 6.88 -5.54
C GLU A 83 -8.40 5.59 -5.65
N TYR A 84 -8.44 4.95 -6.81
CA TYR A 84 -7.68 3.72 -7.09
C TYR A 84 -6.27 3.99 -7.63
N ALA A 85 -6.14 4.83 -8.66
CA ALA A 85 -4.86 5.16 -9.29
C ALA A 85 -4.83 6.61 -9.78
N ARG A 86 -4.10 7.48 -9.07
CA ARG A 86 -4.02 8.93 -9.34
C ARG A 86 -3.65 9.26 -10.79
N GLU A 87 -2.68 8.55 -11.36
CA GLU A 87 -2.23 8.73 -12.76
C GLU A 87 -2.85 7.72 -13.74
N GLY A 88 -3.76 6.84 -13.27
CA GLY A 88 -4.41 5.80 -14.08
C GLY A 88 -3.45 4.82 -14.78
N GLY A 89 -2.17 4.76 -14.38
CA GLY A 89 -1.14 3.94 -15.02
C GLY A 89 -0.53 4.52 -16.29
N ARG A 90 -0.85 5.78 -16.64
CA ARG A 90 -0.49 6.41 -17.91
C ARG A 90 1.03 6.47 -18.21
N THR A 91 1.87 6.54 -17.18
CA THR A 91 3.33 6.71 -17.29
C THR A 91 4.12 5.42 -17.07
N THR A 92 3.44 4.31 -16.75
CA THR A 92 4.10 3.04 -16.45
C THR A 92 4.30 2.23 -17.73
N ARG A 93 5.54 1.80 -18.00
CA ARG A 93 5.87 0.94 -19.16
C ARG A 93 5.04 -0.35 -19.16
N GLY A 94 4.79 -0.94 -17.99
CA GLY A 94 3.99 -2.16 -17.84
C GLY A 94 2.53 -2.04 -18.31
N THR A 95 1.95 -0.83 -18.29
CA THR A 95 0.57 -0.60 -18.75
C THR A 95 0.40 -0.95 -20.22
N ARG A 96 1.38 -0.57 -21.05
CA ARG A 96 1.36 -0.85 -22.49
C ARG A 96 1.41 -2.35 -22.76
N THR A 97 2.38 -3.05 -22.18
CA THR A 97 2.53 -4.49 -22.37
C THR A 97 1.27 -5.25 -21.92
N SER A 98 0.69 -4.85 -20.78
CA SER A 98 -0.54 -5.44 -20.26
C SER A 98 -1.74 -5.21 -21.19
N ALA A 99 -1.86 -4.00 -21.74
CA ALA A 99 -2.90 -3.63 -22.70
C ALA A 99 -2.76 -4.36 -24.04
N GLU A 100 -1.57 -4.43 -24.61
CA GLU A 100 -1.27 -5.15 -25.87
C GLU A 100 -1.65 -6.64 -25.76
N GLU A 101 -1.30 -7.26 -24.63
CA GLU A 101 -1.64 -8.65 -24.33
C GLU A 101 -3.16 -8.86 -24.25
N LEU A 102 -3.89 -7.95 -23.59
CA LEU A 102 -5.34 -8.03 -23.50
C LEU A 102 -6.00 -7.86 -24.87
N VAL A 103 -5.56 -6.87 -25.65
CA VAL A 103 -6.06 -6.62 -27.02
C VAL A 103 -5.87 -7.87 -27.87
N ARG A 104 -4.68 -8.49 -27.83
CA ARG A 104 -4.39 -9.71 -28.58
C ARG A 104 -5.34 -10.85 -28.20
N ARG A 105 -5.62 -11.04 -26.91
CA ARG A 105 -6.54 -12.07 -26.43
C ARG A 105 -7.98 -11.79 -26.87
N LEU A 106 -8.48 -10.57 -26.68
CA LEU A 106 -9.85 -10.22 -27.03
C LEU A 106 -10.08 -10.19 -28.56
N ASN A 107 -9.14 -9.66 -29.35
CA ASN A 107 -9.23 -9.69 -30.81
C ASN A 107 -9.26 -11.12 -31.38
N SER A 108 -8.67 -12.11 -30.68
CA SER A 108 -8.69 -13.51 -31.10
C SER A 108 -10.02 -14.23 -30.86
N LEU A 109 -10.95 -13.60 -30.14
CA LEU A 109 -12.26 -14.17 -29.85
C LEU A 109 -13.23 -13.94 -31.01
N GLU A 110 -13.43 -14.95 -31.85
CA GLU A 110 -14.41 -14.87 -32.96
C GLU A 110 -15.82 -14.48 -32.50
N VAL A 111 -16.19 -14.85 -31.26
CA VAL A 111 -17.48 -14.51 -30.67
C VAL A 111 -17.72 -13.01 -30.61
N LEU A 112 -16.67 -12.18 -30.39
CA LEU A 112 -16.80 -10.73 -30.31
C LEU A 112 -17.03 -10.08 -31.69
N SER A 113 -16.49 -10.68 -32.75
CA SER A 113 -16.71 -10.22 -34.14
C SER A 113 -18.14 -10.42 -34.62
N ARG A 114 -18.89 -11.34 -33.99
CA ARG A 114 -20.27 -11.70 -34.37
C ARG A 114 -21.33 -10.88 -33.62
N LEU A 115 -20.92 -10.11 -32.61
CA LEU A 115 -21.84 -9.30 -31.80
C LEU A 115 -22.23 -8.03 -32.55
N SER A 116 -23.49 -7.62 -32.40
CA SER A 116 -23.90 -6.25 -32.70
C SER A 116 -23.19 -5.25 -31.77
N ASN A 117 -23.21 -3.97 -32.14
CA ASN A 117 -22.62 -2.92 -31.29
C ASN A 117 -23.26 -2.90 -29.88
N SER A 118 -24.57 -3.09 -29.78
CA SER A 118 -25.26 -3.13 -28.47
C SER A 118 -24.81 -4.32 -27.63
N GLU A 119 -24.78 -5.52 -28.20
CA GLU A 119 -24.35 -6.72 -27.47
C GLU A 119 -22.87 -6.63 -27.07
N ARG A 120 -22.02 -6.04 -27.92
CA ARG A 120 -20.61 -5.81 -27.59
C ARG A 120 -20.46 -4.84 -26.42
N GLN A 121 -21.28 -3.79 -26.36
CA GLN A 121 -21.31 -2.88 -25.22
C GLN A 121 -21.71 -3.60 -23.93
N ASP A 122 -22.75 -4.44 -23.97
CA ASP A 122 -23.19 -5.22 -22.81
C ASP A 122 -22.10 -6.17 -22.30
N VAL A 123 -21.41 -6.85 -23.22
CA VAL A 123 -20.29 -7.75 -22.88
C VAL A 123 -19.13 -6.96 -22.27
N MET A 124 -18.73 -5.83 -22.87
CA MET A 124 -17.65 -5.00 -22.32
C MET A 124 -17.99 -4.41 -20.95
N GLU A 125 -19.25 -4.02 -20.72
CA GLU A 125 -19.70 -3.57 -19.40
C GLU A 125 -19.61 -4.68 -18.36
N SER A 126 -19.94 -5.93 -18.72
CA SER A 126 -19.77 -7.08 -17.82
C SER A 126 -18.30 -7.34 -17.46
N LEU A 127 -17.39 -7.23 -18.45
CA LEU A 127 -15.94 -7.31 -18.19
C LEU A 127 -15.46 -6.18 -17.27
N GLN A 128 -15.97 -4.95 -17.47
CA GLN A 128 -15.67 -3.81 -16.61
C GLN A 128 -16.22 -3.99 -15.20
N ARG A 129 -17.43 -4.52 -15.02
CA ARG A 129 -17.97 -4.84 -13.69
C ARG A 129 -17.05 -5.81 -12.94
N TRP A 130 -16.54 -6.82 -13.62
CA TRP A 130 -15.58 -7.75 -13.03
C TRP A 130 -14.26 -7.07 -12.63
N LEU A 131 -13.72 -6.19 -13.47
CA LEU A 131 -12.53 -5.40 -13.13
C LEU A 131 -12.76 -4.45 -11.95
N VAL A 132 -13.93 -3.80 -11.89
CA VAL A 132 -14.31 -2.96 -10.75
C VAL A 132 -14.45 -3.80 -9.48
N GLN A 133 -14.93 -5.04 -9.58
CA GLN A 133 -14.95 -5.95 -8.45
C GLN A 133 -13.53 -6.25 -7.93
N ARG A 134 -12.53 -6.40 -8.80
CA ARG A 134 -11.11 -6.48 -8.38
C ARG A 134 -10.63 -5.20 -7.69
N VAL A 135 -11.11 -4.02 -8.08
CA VAL A 135 -10.83 -2.76 -7.39
C VAL A 135 -11.47 -2.73 -6.00
N ARG A 136 -12.72 -3.18 -5.86
CA ARG A 136 -13.39 -3.28 -4.57
C ARG A 136 -12.65 -4.24 -3.65
N GLU A 137 -12.31 -5.43 -4.15
CA GLU A 137 -11.50 -6.41 -3.44
C GLU A 137 -10.12 -5.87 -3.08
N TYR A 138 -9.51 -5.03 -3.94
CA TYR A 138 -8.26 -4.35 -3.59
C TYR A 138 -8.41 -3.46 -2.35
N PHE A 139 -9.54 -2.77 -2.21
CA PHE A 139 -9.84 -1.96 -1.02
C PHE A 139 -10.38 -2.78 0.16
N GLU A 140 -10.99 -3.93 -0.10
CA GLU A 140 -11.55 -4.84 0.90
C GLU A 140 -10.53 -5.87 1.39
N ARG A 141 -9.39 -6.02 0.70
CA ARG A 141 -8.22 -6.78 1.15
C ARG A 141 -7.85 -6.25 2.52
N ARG A 142 -8.22 -7.07 3.49
CA ARG A 142 -8.57 -6.66 4.83
C ARG A 142 -7.46 -5.81 5.42
N LYS A 143 -7.89 -4.70 6.02
CA LYS A 143 -7.15 -3.99 7.05
C LYS A 143 -6.48 -4.99 7.99
N ILE A 144 -5.44 -4.55 8.65
CA ILE A 144 -4.81 -5.31 9.72
C ILE A 144 -5.83 -5.40 10.86
N GLU A 145 -6.39 -6.59 11.05
CA GLU A 145 -7.22 -6.92 12.20
C GLU A 145 -6.27 -7.22 13.35
N VAL A 146 -6.43 -6.53 14.48
CA VAL A 146 -5.62 -6.73 15.68
C VAL A 146 -6.56 -6.86 16.87
N GLU A 147 -6.35 -7.86 17.71
CA GLU A 147 -7.02 -7.93 19.01
C GLU A 147 -6.21 -7.11 20.03
N ILE A 148 -6.81 -6.06 20.59
CA ILE A 148 -6.16 -5.24 21.62
C ILE A 148 -6.82 -5.52 22.96
N SER A 149 -6.05 -6.11 23.86
CA SER A 149 -6.48 -6.34 25.23
C SER A 149 -5.79 -5.38 26.19
N LEU A 150 -6.58 -4.55 26.89
CA LEU A 150 -6.09 -3.49 27.78
C LEU A 150 -5.57 -4.02 29.14
N ASP A 151 -5.56 -5.34 29.34
CA ASP A 151 -4.90 -6.02 30.46
C ASP A 151 -3.43 -6.36 30.15
N ARG A 152 -3.01 -6.25 28.88
CA ARG A 152 -1.62 -6.42 28.44
C ARG A 152 -0.84 -5.12 28.62
N SER A 153 0.49 -5.24 28.76
CA SER A 153 1.38 -4.07 28.76
C SER A 153 1.32 -3.35 27.42
N GLY A 154 1.62 -2.06 27.39
CA GLY A 154 1.63 -1.33 26.13
C GLY A 154 2.67 -1.87 25.14
N GLN A 155 3.76 -2.44 25.64
CA GLN A 155 4.75 -3.14 24.80
C GLN A 155 4.14 -4.34 24.08
N GLN A 156 3.38 -5.17 24.81
CA GLN A 156 2.75 -6.35 24.23
C GLN A 156 1.66 -5.98 23.22
N ILE A 157 0.89 -4.92 23.46
CA ILE A 157 -0.10 -4.43 22.48
C ILE A 157 0.58 -4.02 21.16
N VAL A 158 1.74 -3.35 21.23
CA VAL A 158 2.50 -2.99 20.03
C VAL A 158 3.09 -4.23 19.35
N ALA A 159 3.55 -5.22 20.12
CA ALA A 159 4.00 -6.50 19.57
C ALA A 159 2.87 -7.19 18.80
N ASP A 160 1.66 -7.27 19.36
CA ASP A 160 0.50 -7.89 18.73
C ASP A 160 0.14 -7.18 17.39
N ILE A 161 0.26 -5.84 17.34
CA ILE A 161 0.08 -5.06 16.10
C ILE A 161 1.14 -5.43 15.06
N LEU A 162 2.41 -5.51 15.47
CA LEU A 162 3.52 -5.83 14.56
C LEU A 162 3.47 -7.28 14.07
N ASP A 163 3.01 -8.22 14.90
CA ASP A 163 2.82 -9.62 14.54
C ASP A 163 1.71 -9.77 13.49
N ALA A 164 0.55 -9.15 13.72
CA ALA A 164 -0.55 -9.13 12.73
C ALA A 164 -0.12 -8.48 11.39
N ALA A 165 0.73 -7.46 11.45
CA ALA A 165 1.31 -6.85 10.25
C ALA A 165 2.34 -7.76 9.56
N ASN A 166 3.08 -8.55 10.33
CA ASN A 166 4.10 -9.46 9.82
C ASN A 166 3.47 -10.64 9.08
N GLU A 167 2.32 -11.16 9.53
CA GLU A 167 1.54 -12.18 8.82
C GLU A 167 1.16 -11.76 7.39
N LYS A 168 0.99 -10.44 7.18
CA LYS A 168 0.70 -9.84 5.87
C LYS A 168 1.95 -9.37 5.12
N GLY A 169 3.15 -9.54 5.68
CA GLY A 169 4.41 -9.10 5.08
C GLY A 169 4.61 -7.58 5.05
N VAL A 170 3.91 -6.82 5.90
CA VAL A 170 3.89 -5.35 5.91
C VAL A 170 4.40 -4.72 7.21
N ALA A 171 4.97 -5.51 8.12
CA ALA A 171 5.45 -5.05 9.43
C ALA A 171 6.40 -3.84 9.37
N GLY A 172 7.25 -3.74 8.35
CA GLY A 172 8.15 -2.60 8.17
C GLY A 172 7.40 -1.27 7.97
N ALA A 173 6.37 -1.27 7.11
CA ALA A 173 5.55 -0.09 6.87
C ALA A 173 4.74 0.29 8.11
N VAL A 174 4.17 -0.71 8.79
CA VAL A 174 3.40 -0.49 10.03
C VAL A 174 4.29 0.08 11.13
N ALA A 175 5.50 -0.46 11.32
CA ALA A 175 6.47 0.04 12.29
C ALA A 175 6.85 1.51 12.05
N GLN A 176 7.13 1.91 10.80
CA GLN A 176 7.44 3.30 10.49
C GLN A 176 6.24 4.20 10.80
N HIS A 177 5.05 3.86 10.30
CA HIS A 177 3.86 4.69 10.47
C HIS A 177 3.40 4.79 11.92
N ILE A 178 3.51 3.73 12.73
CA ILE A 178 3.13 3.76 14.15
C ILE A 178 4.08 4.61 14.98
N ILE A 179 5.38 4.59 14.67
CA ILE A 179 6.35 5.51 15.28
C ILE A 179 6.04 6.96 14.89
N GLY A 180 5.74 7.22 13.61
CA GLY A 180 5.33 8.54 13.16
C GLY A 180 4.07 9.04 13.86
N ALA A 181 3.07 8.17 14.05
CA ALA A 181 1.85 8.49 14.77
C ALA A 181 2.13 8.82 16.24
N LYS A 182 2.94 8.00 16.91
CA LYS A 182 3.39 8.23 18.29
C LYS A 182 4.12 9.57 18.43
N LEU A 183 5.06 9.87 17.52
CA LEU A 183 5.80 11.14 17.54
C LEU A 183 4.87 12.34 17.34
N ALA A 184 3.92 12.25 16.41
CA ALA A 184 2.96 13.31 16.14
C ALA A 184 2.00 13.56 17.31
N LEU A 185 1.58 12.51 18.01
CA LEU A 185 0.77 12.62 19.22
C LEU A 185 1.57 13.23 20.38
N ARG A 186 2.84 12.82 20.54
CA ARG A 186 3.68 13.30 21.63
C ARG A 186 4.10 14.76 21.46
N TYR A 187 4.31 15.19 20.22
CA TYR A 187 4.80 16.52 19.88
C TYR A 187 3.85 17.25 18.92
N PRO A 188 2.64 17.63 19.37
CA PRO A 188 1.61 18.22 18.50
C PRO A 188 2.02 19.59 17.92
N HIS A 189 3.05 20.23 18.48
CA HIS A 189 3.58 21.52 18.03
C HIS A 189 4.74 21.36 17.02
N MET A 190 5.18 20.14 16.75
CA MET A 190 6.27 19.86 15.81
C MET A 190 5.71 19.20 14.55
N GLU A 191 6.24 19.58 13.40
CA GLU A 191 5.94 18.88 12.15
C GLU A 191 6.67 17.54 12.13
N ILE A 192 5.92 16.44 12.15
CA ILE A 192 6.46 15.08 12.03
C ILE A 192 6.26 14.58 10.61
N GLU A 193 7.36 14.49 9.88
CA GLU A 193 7.44 14.00 8.50
C GLU A 193 6.59 12.75 8.27
N ASN A 194 5.87 12.71 7.15
CA ASN A 194 5.04 11.57 6.77
C ASN A 194 5.30 11.23 5.30
N HIS A 195 5.87 10.05 5.05
CA HIS A 195 6.33 9.62 3.73
C HIS A 195 5.82 8.21 3.43
N SER A 196 5.67 7.88 2.14
CA SER A 196 5.33 6.51 1.75
C SER A 196 6.54 5.58 1.95
N TYR A 197 6.29 4.40 2.51
CA TYR A 197 7.28 3.38 2.83
C TYR A 197 8.07 2.90 1.60
N THR A 198 7.43 2.90 0.43
CA THR A 198 8.03 2.41 -0.83
C THR A 198 8.81 3.47 -1.60
N THR A 199 8.76 4.74 -1.18
CA THR A 199 9.50 5.81 -1.84
C THR A 199 10.97 5.70 -1.43
N ALA A 200 11.73 4.93 -2.20
CA ALA A 200 13.14 4.64 -1.96
C ALA A 200 13.95 5.91 -1.61
N ASP A 201 14.76 5.80 -0.57
CA ASP A 201 15.70 6.79 0.02
C ASP A 201 16.55 7.59 -0.98
N ILE A 202 16.60 7.17 -2.24
CA ILE A 202 17.54 7.64 -3.26
C ILE A 202 17.10 8.99 -3.87
N GLN A 203 15.82 9.38 -3.81
CA GLN A 203 15.36 10.60 -4.47
C GLN A 203 15.48 11.90 -3.65
N LEU A 204 15.79 11.86 -2.34
CA LEU A 204 15.76 13.06 -1.49
C LEU A 204 16.93 13.23 -0.50
N GLY A 205 17.90 12.32 -0.43
CA GLY A 205 19.07 12.49 0.45
C GLY A 205 18.71 12.60 1.94
N ARG A 206 17.65 11.90 2.37
CA ARG A 206 17.16 11.95 3.75
C ARG A 206 18.15 11.28 4.71
N PRO A 207 18.38 11.85 5.90
CA PRO A 207 19.28 11.25 6.87
C PRO A 207 18.69 10.00 7.55
N GLY A 208 17.36 9.82 7.55
CA GLY A 208 16.66 8.66 8.11
C GLY A 208 15.14 8.72 7.86
N ASP A 209 14.37 7.90 8.57
CA ASP A 209 12.91 7.84 8.45
C ASP A 209 12.20 9.05 9.05
N PHE A 210 12.76 9.59 10.13
CA PHE A 210 12.30 10.82 10.76
C PHE A 210 13.48 11.67 11.24
N VAL A 211 13.28 12.99 11.26
CA VAL A 211 14.17 13.93 11.95
C VAL A 211 13.32 14.74 12.93
N VAL A 212 13.69 14.69 14.21
CA VAL A 212 13.04 15.48 15.27
C VAL A 212 14.12 16.27 16.01
N GLY A 213 14.12 17.59 15.83
CA GLY A 213 15.23 18.43 16.27
C GLY A 213 16.52 18.06 15.55
N ASP A 214 17.56 17.68 16.30
CA ASP A 214 18.85 17.21 15.80
C ASP A 214 18.99 15.67 15.83
N THR A 215 17.90 14.95 16.08
CA THR A 215 17.89 13.50 16.23
C THR A 215 17.23 12.83 15.04
N VAL A 216 17.97 11.91 14.41
CA VAL A 216 17.52 11.11 13.29
C VAL A 216 17.10 9.72 13.76
N PHE A 217 15.93 9.29 13.32
CA PHE A 217 15.37 7.97 13.63
C PHE A 217 15.50 7.05 12.41
N HIS A 218 16.04 5.87 12.63
CA HIS A 218 16.01 4.75 11.69
C HIS A 218 15.12 3.66 12.25
N VAL A 219 14.15 3.19 11.47
CA VAL A 219 13.15 2.21 11.86
C VAL A 219 13.29 0.97 10.99
N THR A 220 13.48 -0.20 11.59
CA THR A 220 13.51 -1.45 10.83
C THR A 220 13.09 -2.66 11.66
N VAL A 221 12.28 -3.53 11.08
CA VAL A 221 11.91 -4.84 11.68
C VAL A 221 12.94 -5.94 11.39
N ALA A 222 13.90 -5.66 10.51
CA ALA A 222 14.96 -6.58 10.09
C ALA A 222 16.27 -5.79 9.90
N PRO A 223 16.99 -5.48 11.00
CA PRO A 223 18.22 -4.70 10.90
C PRO A 223 19.29 -5.42 10.08
N MET A 224 19.96 -4.66 9.22
CA MET A 224 21.12 -5.10 8.43
C MET A 224 22.27 -4.11 8.64
N PRO A 225 23.55 -4.50 8.41
CA PRO A 225 24.70 -3.62 8.63
C PRO A 225 24.59 -2.22 8.00
N ALA A 226 23.91 -2.12 6.86
CA ALA A 226 23.65 -0.85 6.17
C ALA A 226 22.90 0.19 7.02
N VAL A 227 21.95 -0.20 7.89
CA VAL A 227 21.23 0.78 8.74
C VAL A 227 22.15 1.34 9.83
N VAL A 228 23.06 0.51 10.35
CA VAL A 228 24.06 0.92 11.36
C VAL A 228 25.08 1.85 10.72
N GLU A 229 25.47 1.60 9.48
CA GLU A 229 26.31 2.51 8.70
C GLU A 229 25.65 3.89 8.49
N LYS A 230 24.36 3.93 8.15
CA LYS A 230 23.61 5.20 8.09
C LYS A 230 23.62 5.93 9.42
N CYS A 231 23.48 5.22 10.54
CA CYS A 231 23.58 5.81 11.88
C CYS A 231 24.98 6.42 12.13
N ASP A 232 26.06 5.71 11.82
CA ASP A 232 27.44 6.23 11.91
C ASP A 232 27.63 7.49 11.03
N GLN A 233 27.08 7.48 9.82
CA GLN A 233 27.15 8.61 8.91
C GLN A 233 26.43 9.86 9.47
N ASN A 234 25.28 9.68 10.10
CA ASN A 234 24.57 10.75 10.79
C ASN A 234 25.37 11.32 11.97
N LEU A 235 26.02 10.46 12.77
CA LEU A 235 26.90 10.92 13.85
C LEU A 235 28.06 11.79 13.35
N ARG A 236 28.62 11.48 12.17
CA ARG A 236 29.69 12.27 11.54
C ARG A 236 29.18 13.61 10.99
N ASN A 237 27.89 13.67 10.68
CA ASN A 237 27.20 14.87 10.20
C ASN A 237 26.57 15.71 11.34
N ASN A 238 27.03 15.51 12.58
CA ASN A 238 26.55 16.20 13.79
C ASN A 238 25.08 15.97 14.16
N TYR A 239 24.48 14.87 13.68
CA TYR A 239 23.18 14.42 14.18
C TYR A 239 23.35 13.45 15.36
N ARG A 240 22.34 13.40 16.22
CA ARG A 240 22.10 12.25 17.09
C ARG A 240 21.38 11.17 16.27
N ALA A 241 21.63 9.89 16.57
CA ALA A 241 20.97 8.79 15.88
C ALA A 241 20.26 7.86 16.87
N ILE A 242 19.02 7.50 16.55
CA ILE A 242 18.24 6.49 17.25
C ILE A 242 17.87 5.40 16.25
N LEU A 243 18.25 4.15 16.55
CA LEU A 243 17.86 2.95 15.82
C LEU A 243 16.74 2.23 16.58
N LEU A 244 15.56 2.16 15.96
CA LEU A 244 14.40 1.45 16.46
C LEU A 244 14.26 0.13 15.73
N VAL A 245 14.27 -0.97 16.47
CA VAL A 245 14.11 -2.34 15.94
C VAL A 245 13.04 -3.09 16.72
N THR A 246 12.51 -4.19 16.16
CA THR A 246 11.63 -5.07 16.94
C THR A 246 12.40 -5.66 18.12
N ASP A 247 11.70 -5.93 19.22
CA ASP A 247 12.32 -6.37 20.48
C ASP A 247 13.19 -7.61 20.27
N SER A 248 12.67 -8.59 19.52
CA SER A 248 13.38 -9.82 19.12
C SER A 248 14.68 -9.60 18.33
N LYS A 249 14.91 -8.40 17.78
CA LYS A 249 16.10 -8.03 16.99
C LYS A 249 17.05 -7.09 17.73
N THR A 250 16.70 -6.65 18.94
CA THR A 250 17.51 -5.71 19.73
C THR A 250 18.93 -6.20 19.95
N GLN A 251 19.13 -7.47 20.33
CA GLN A 251 20.46 -8.02 20.59
C GLN A 251 21.32 -8.06 19.32
N ALA A 252 20.75 -8.48 18.19
CA ALA A 252 21.44 -8.52 16.91
C ALA A 252 21.86 -7.11 16.46
N ALA A 253 20.96 -6.12 16.60
CA ALA A 253 21.27 -4.73 16.29
C ALA A 253 22.38 -4.16 17.19
N LYS A 254 22.38 -4.50 18.49
CA LYS A 254 23.44 -4.10 19.44
C LYS A 254 24.81 -4.66 19.02
N GLN A 255 24.87 -5.94 18.65
CA GLN A 255 26.12 -6.55 18.14
C GLN A 255 26.62 -5.85 16.88
N MET A 256 25.74 -5.51 15.93
CA MET A 256 26.13 -4.76 14.73
C MET A 256 26.69 -3.37 15.07
N ALA A 257 26.04 -2.66 16.00
CA ALA A 257 26.49 -1.35 16.45
C ALA A 257 27.82 -1.41 17.24
N GLU A 258 28.05 -2.49 17.99
CA GLU A 258 29.29 -2.76 18.71
C GLU A 258 30.45 -3.02 17.75
N MET A 259 30.26 -3.88 16.75
CA MET A 259 31.25 -4.15 15.70
C MET A 259 31.62 -2.87 14.92
N ARG A 260 30.67 -1.93 14.76
CA ARG A 260 30.91 -0.64 14.11
C ARG A 260 31.50 0.42 15.08
N GLY A 261 31.59 0.12 16.38
CA GLY A 261 32.13 1.04 17.39
C GLY A 261 31.22 2.23 17.73
N ILE A 262 29.91 2.13 17.45
CA ILE A 262 28.94 3.23 17.69
C ILE A 262 27.88 2.89 18.74
N LEU A 263 27.89 1.70 19.33
CA LEU A 263 26.86 1.25 20.29
C LEU A 263 26.60 2.27 21.40
N ASN A 264 27.65 2.85 21.98
CA ASN A 264 27.55 3.83 23.08
C ASN A 264 27.27 5.27 22.59
N ARG A 265 27.10 5.48 21.28
CA ARG A 265 26.90 6.80 20.65
C ARG A 265 25.51 6.95 20.02
N ILE A 266 24.76 5.86 19.89
CA ILE A 266 23.40 5.86 19.36
C ILE A 266 22.39 5.44 20.43
N GLY A 267 21.16 5.91 20.32
CA GLY A 267 20.05 5.26 20.99
C GLY A 267 19.67 3.98 20.24
N LEU A 268 19.47 2.88 20.94
CA LEU A 268 18.99 1.63 20.33
C LEU A 268 17.90 1.03 21.21
N TYR A 269 16.67 1.03 20.71
CA TYR A 269 15.48 0.67 21.49
C TYR A 269 14.55 -0.26 20.70
N ALA A 270 13.81 -1.07 21.45
CA ALA A 270 12.70 -1.84 20.91
C ALA A 270 11.56 -0.89 20.48
N ILE A 271 10.96 -1.12 19.31
CA ILE A 271 9.80 -0.37 18.81
C ILE A 271 8.63 -0.49 19.79
N GLU A 272 8.42 -1.69 20.28
CA GLU A 272 7.39 -2.09 21.24
C GLU A 272 7.49 -1.25 22.52
N ALA A 273 8.68 -1.17 23.10
CA ALA A 273 8.97 -0.32 24.25
C ALA A 273 8.80 1.17 23.94
N PHE A 274 9.36 1.62 22.83
CA PHE A 274 9.39 3.04 22.45
C PHE A 274 7.99 3.63 22.21
N VAL A 275 7.07 2.83 21.66
CA VAL A 275 5.67 3.22 21.44
C VAL A 275 4.83 2.96 22.68
N GLY A 276 4.85 1.73 23.20
CA GLY A 276 3.98 1.30 24.29
C GLY A 276 4.17 2.12 25.56
N GLN A 277 5.42 2.36 25.96
CA GLN A 277 5.72 3.18 27.13
C GLN A 277 5.22 4.61 26.96
N ASN A 278 5.34 5.19 25.77
CA ASN A 278 4.91 6.57 25.55
C ASN A 278 3.38 6.73 25.62
N ILE A 279 2.62 5.71 25.19
CA ILE A 279 1.17 5.70 25.36
C ILE A 279 0.81 5.66 26.85
N GLU A 280 1.48 4.84 27.65
CA GLU A 280 1.29 4.81 29.10
C GLU A 280 1.65 6.15 29.76
N GLU A 281 2.77 6.77 29.37
CA GLU A 281 3.19 8.09 29.86
C GLU A 281 2.21 9.21 29.49
N MET A 282 1.75 9.25 28.24
CA MET A 282 0.77 10.26 27.77
C MET A 282 -0.58 10.10 28.45
N ASN A 283 -0.87 8.91 28.95
CA ASN A 283 -2.05 8.57 29.72
C ASN A 283 -1.84 8.73 31.24
N GLU A 284 -0.70 9.29 31.67
CA GLU A 284 -0.31 9.47 33.07
C GLU A 284 -0.40 8.17 33.89
N PHE A 285 -0.19 7.02 33.24
CA PHE A 285 -0.34 5.68 33.81
C PHE A 285 -1.74 5.38 34.40
N GLY A 286 -2.76 6.14 33.97
CA GLY A 286 -4.14 6.03 34.49
C GLY A 286 -4.99 4.99 33.75
N ARG A 287 -5.78 4.19 34.47
CA ARG A 287 -6.57 3.13 33.83
C ARG A 287 -7.77 3.64 33.00
N ASN A 288 -8.34 4.77 33.40
CA ASN A 288 -9.65 5.24 32.92
C ASN A 288 -9.64 5.75 31.47
N SER A 289 -8.48 6.14 30.95
CA SER A 289 -8.31 6.72 29.61
C SER A 289 -7.44 5.88 28.67
N LEU A 290 -7.00 4.69 29.11
CA LEU A 290 -6.09 3.85 28.33
C LEU A 290 -6.70 3.42 26.98
N SER A 291 -8.00 3.08 26.94
CA SER A 291 -8.72 2.76 25.71
C SER A 291 -8.68 3.92 24.72
N HIS A 292 -8.92 5.14 25.21
CA HIS A 292 -8.89 6.36 24.41
C HIS A 292 -7.50 6.66 23.86
N CYS A 293 -6.44 6.46 24.65
CA CYS A 293 -5.06 6.66 24.19
C CYS A 293 -4.67 5.69 23.08
N TRP A 294 -5.04 4.40 23.20
CA TRP A 294 -4.83 3.42 22.12
C TRP A 294 -5.65 3.74 20.88
N ARG A 295 -6.93 4.11 21.06
CA ARG A 295 -7.79 4.55 19.96
C ARG A 295 -7.15 5.73 19.21
N ASN A 296 -6.71 6.76 19.93
CA ASN A 296 -6.07 7.94 19.34
C ASN A 296 -4.79 7.60 18.58
N LEU A 297 -3.97 6.66 19.10
CA LEU A 297 -2.79 6.17 18.37
C LEU A 297 -3.19 5.52 17.04
N LEU A 298 -4.16 4.60 17.04
CA LEU A 298 -4.61 3.91 15.84
C LEU A 298 -5.29 4.85 14.84
N GLU A 299 -6.07 5.81 15.31
CA GLU A 299 -6.67 6.85 14.46
C GLU A 299 -5.59 7.72 13.82
N LYS A 300 -4.60 8.17 14.60
CA LYS A 300 -3.49 8.97 14.07
C LYS A 300 -2.62 8.17 13.10
N TYR A 301 -2.40 6.89 13.38
CA TYR A 301 -1.74 5.96 12.47
C TYR A 301 -2.49 5.86 11.13
N ASN A 302 -3.80 5.58 11.17
CA ASN A 302 -4.61 5.43 9.97
C ASN A 302 -4.70 6.72 9.16
N GLU A 303 -4.82 7.88 9.82
CA GLU A 303 -4.77 9.21 9.18
C GLU A 303 -3.47 9.37 8.38
N ARG A 304 -2.33 9.04 9.01
CA ARG A 304 -1.00 9.16 8.40
C ARG A 304 -0.81 8.21 7.23
N VAL A 305 -1.21 6.95 7.36
CA VAL A 305 -1.21 5.97 6.26
C VAL A 305 -2.09 6.48 5.12
N LEU A 306 -3.29 6.97 5.41
CA LEU A 306 -4.24 7.42 4.38
C LEU A 306 -3.67 8.56 3.51
N ALA A 307 -2.86 9.43 4.11
CA ALA A 307 -2.30 10.61 3.46
C ALA A 307 -1.21 10.29 2.43
N VAL A 308 -0.45 9.21 2.61
CA VAL A 308 0.76 8.94 1.81
C VAL A 308 0.81 7.56 1.18
N GLU A 309 0.10 6.58 1.74
CA GLU A 309 0.08 5.22 1.21
C GLU A 309 -1.10 5.00 0.29
N THR A 310 -0.83 4.41 -0.87
CA THR A 310 -1.89 3.96 -1.77
C THR A 310 -2.44 2.60 -1.40
N ASP A 311 -1.63 1.77 -0.73
CA ASP A 311 -2.04 0.46 -0.26
C ASP A 311 -2.88 0.59 1.01
N ARG A 312 -4.18 0.30 0.89
CA ARG A 312 -5.13 0.41 1.99
C ARG A 312 -5.12 -0.81 2.91
N SER A 313 -4.42 -1.89 2.54
CA SER A 313 -4.23 -3.05 3.41
C SER A 313 -3.36 -2.73 4.64
N LEU A 314 -2.61 -1.62 4.61
CA LEU A 314 -1.82 -1.09 5.73
C LEU A 314 -2.66 -0.48 6.86
N LEU A 315 -3.93 -0.16 6.60
CA LEU A 315 -4.81 0.41 7.64
C LEU A 315 -5.07 -0.64 8.72
N ILE A 316 -5.11 -0.20 9.98
CA ILE A 316 -5.48 -1.04 11.12
C ILE A 316 -6.98 -0.86 11.36
N GLU A 317 -7.72 -1.95 11.52
CA GLU A 317 -9.08 -1.88 12.00
C GLU A 317 -9.09 -1.52 13.49
N ILE A 318 -9.80 -0.45 13.85
CA ILE A 318 -9.88 -0.01 15.25
C ILE A 318 -10.82 -0.97 16.00
N PRO A 319 -10.31 -1.73 16.99
CA PRO A 319 -11.12 -2.71 17.70
C PRO A 319 -12.32 -2.08 18.39
N ALA A 320 -13.46 -2.78 18.38
CA ALA A 320 -14.71 -2.28 18.94
C ALA A 320 -14.62 -1.97 20.45
N ASN A 321 -13.76 -2.68 21.19
CA ASN A 321 -13.53 -2.45 22.61
C ASN A 321 -12.71 -1.18 22.91
N LEU A 322 -12.15 -0.53 21.88
CA LEU A 322 -11.54 0.79 22.00
C LEU A 322 -12.50 1.92 21.64
N GLN A 323 -13.74 1.60 21.21
CA GLN A 323 -14.68 2.60 20.71
C GLN A 323 -15.30 3.46 21.80
#